data_AF-A0A0N9HNA2-F1
#
_entry.id   AF-A0A0N9HNA2-F1
#
_cell.length_a   1.000
_cell.length_b   1.000
_cell.length_c   1.000
_cell.angle_alpha   90.00
_cell.angle_beta   90.00
_cell.angle_gamma   90.00
#
_symmetry.space_group_name_H-M   'P 1'
#
loop_
_entity.id
_entity.type
_entity.pdbx_description
1 polymer ?
#
loop_
_entity_poly.entity_id
_entity_poly.type
_entity_poly.pdbx_seq_one_letter_code
_entity_poly.pdbx_strand_id
1 'polypeptide(L)'
;MDMPVYLEGLLAPVADEIEAVDLPVTGELPRELVGRYFRNGPNPQPGQDPGHWFAGDGMIHGIRIADGRAEWYRNRWVRTRKLEGAEYLTENGFDRTAVSANTNVIRHADKIFALVEAGFPYEMTSELDTVGPCDFGGRLTTAMTAHPKQDPVTGDLHFFGYGVLPPFLTYHRLDADGELVESKEIAVAGPTMMHDFAVTENHVIWLDLPVTFEAERVGKGLPYDWSDSYGARIGVLPTGGDVQWFDVDPCYVFHVGNAYEDQGRIVLDAVRYSRDKFVSIWHSISDSGNPTDYAVGTSLHRWILDPATGKAVEEQRDEREVEFPSFNEDKLGRPSQFLYTVTDSAIVKYNTADGGHEIKELGKAPGEAEFVHRQGATAEDDGWLMSIVTEQDNSGSELLVLDAQTLEFAASVELPRRVPAGFHGNWLPDA
;
A
#
# COMPACT_ATOMS: atom_id res chain seq x y z
N MET A 1 16.35 3.17 -28.98
CA MET A 1 15.02 2.86 -28.43
C MET A 1 14.70 3.98 -27.49
N ASP A 2 13.48 4.50 -27.57
CA ASP A 2 13.00 5.46 -26.59
C ASP A 2 12.96 4.78 -25.22
N MET A 3 13.21 5.54 -24.15
CA MET A 3 13.26 5.02 -22.80
C MET A 3 11.83 4.63 -22.36
N PRO A 4 11.63 3.48 -21.69
CA PRO A 4 10.33 3.12 -21.16
C PRO A 4 9.80 4.19 -20.21
N VAL A 5 8.49 4.47 -20.24
CA VAL A 5 7.94 5.61 -19.51
C VAL A 5 8.01 5.45 -18.00
N TYR A 6 7.96 4.21 -17.50
CA TYR A 6 8.20 3.90 -16.09
C TYR A 6 9.65 4.13 -15.62
N LEU A 7 10.52 4.65 -16.50
CA LEU A 7 11.87 5.12 -16.18
C LEU A 7 12.05 6.64 -16.44
N GLU A 8 10.96 7.36 -16.74
CA GLU A 8 10.96 8.80 -17.05
C GLU A 8 10.16 9.64 -16.05
N GLY A 9 10.35 10.97 -16.08
CA GLY A 9 9.55 11.92 -15.29
C GLY A 9 9.51 11.62 -13.80
N LEU A 10 8.31 11.67 -13.21
CA LEU A 10 8.07 11.37 -11.79
C LEU A 10 8.48 9.93 -11.43
N LEU A 11 8.38 8.98 -12.37
CA LEU A 11 8.67 7.56 -12.17
C LEU A 11 10.16 7.21 -12.30
N ALA A 12 10.96 8.10 -12.90
CA ALA A 12 12.38 7.85 -13.12
C ALA A 12 13.09 7.42 -11.82
N PRO A 13 13.99 6.44 -11.84
CA PRO A 13 14.74 6.07 -10.64
C PRO A 13 15.73 7.16 -10.23
N VAL A 14 16.15 7.16 -8.97
CA VAL A 14 17.37 7.85 -8.54
C VAL A 14 18.56 6.90 -8.54
N ALA A 15 19.73 7.44 -8.90
CA ALA A 15 20.92 6.64 -9.18
C ALA A 15 21.83 6.36 -7.97
N ASP A 16 21.54 6.94 -6.81
CA ASP A 16 22.45 7.00 -5.66
C ASP A 16 21.72 6.84 -4.32
N GLU A 17 22.45 6.33 -3.33
CA GLU A 17 22.08 6.37 -1.91
C GLU A 17 22.82 7.53 -1.26
N ILE A 18 22.09 8.36 -0.53
CA ILE A 18 22.65 9.51 0.16
C ILE A 18 22.19 9.54 1.62
N GLU A 19 22.89 10.33 2.41
CA GLU A 19 22.50 10.70 3.75
C GLU A 19 22.67 12.21 3.89
N ALA A 20 21.70 12.85 4.54
CA ALA A 20 21.80 14.23 4.96
C ALA A 20 21.25 14.36 6.38
N VAL A 21 21.79 15.31 7.12
CA VAL A 21 21.38 15.65 8.49
C VAL A 21 20.94 17.09 8.56
N ASP A 22 20.17 17.44 9.59
CA ASP A 22 19.68 18.80 9.84
C ASP A 22 18.96 19.42 8.62
N LEU A 23 17.90 18.74 8.17
CA LEU A 23 17.20 19.12 6.95
C LEU A 23 16.48 20.47 7.10
N PRO A 24 16.43 21.30 6.04
CA PRO A 24 15.68 22.55 6.07
C PRO A 24 14.18 22.31 6.29
N VAL A 25 13.59 23.09 7.20
CA VAL A 25 12.16 23.05 7.52
C VAL A 25 11.53 24.41 7.22
N THR A 26 10.42 24.41 6.50
CA THR A 26 9.51 25.56 6.35
C THR A 26 8.30 25.35 7.25
N GLY A 27 7.85 26.39 7.96
CA GLY A 27 6.78 26.25 8.97
C GLY A 27 7.31 25.77 10.31
N GLU A 28 6.48 25.08 11.09
CA GLU A 28 6.86 24.50 12.39
C GLU A 28 6.45 23.04 12.45
N LEU A 29 7.45 22.14 12.45
CA LEU A 29 7.17 20.71 12.66
C LEU A 29 6.61 20.51 14.07
N PRO A 30 5.46 19.84 14.20
CA PRO A 30 4.88 19.52 15.50
C PRO A 30 5.88 18.75 16.38
N ARG A 31 6.06 19.21 17.62
CA ARG A 31 7.07 18.65 18.53
C ARG A 31 6.74 17.24 19.00
N GLU A 32 5.46 16.89 18.99
CA GLU A 32 4.96 15.56 19.29
C GLU A 32 5.29 14.52 18.22
N LEU A 33 5.65 14.93 17.00
CA LEU A 33 6.10 14.01 15.96
C LEU A 33 7.53 13.56 16.29
N VAL A 34 7.63 12.44 17.00
CA VAL A 34 8.89 11.80 17.37
C VAL A 34 8.90 10.39 16.79
N GLY A 35 9.52 10.24 15.63
CA GLY A 35 9.50 8.98 14.88
C GLY A 35 10.20 9.09 13.53
N ARG A 36 9.83 8.20 12.61
CA ARG A 36 10.37 8.16 11.25
C ARG A 36 9.23 8.02 10.25
N TYR A 37 9.23 8.84 9.21
CA TYR A 37 8.39 8.60 8.03
C TYR A 37 9.20 7.80 7.02
N PHE A 38 8.79 6.56 6.73
CA PHE A 38 9.42 5.69 5.74
C PHE A 38 8.47 5.47 4.58
N ARG A 39 8.95 5.63 3.33
CA ARG A 39 8.20 5.31 2.12
C ARG A 39 8.98 4.42 1.19
N ASN A 40 8.36 3.34 0.75
CA ASN A 40 8.93 2.38 -0.18
C ASN A 40 8.51 2.68 -1.63
N GLY A 41 9.18 2.05 -2.59
CA GLY A 41 8.84 2.16 -4.01
C GLY A 41 9.86 1.48 -4.90
N PRO A 42 9.54 1.29 -6.19
CA PRO A 42 10.44 0.68 -7.15
C PRO A 42 11.50 1.71 -7.58
N ASN A 43 12.76 1.30 -7.55
CA ASN A 43 13.88 2.12 -7.98
C ASN A 43 14.96 1.21 -8.62
N PRO A 44 14.77 0.77 -9.88
CA PRO A 44 15.76 -0.06 -10.57
C PRO A 44 17.15 0.60 -10.57
N GLN A 45 18.20 -0.22 -10.51
CA GLN A 45 19.56 0.31 -10.53
C GLN A 45 19.88 1.01 -11.86
N PRO A 46 20.82 1.98 -11.89
CA PRO A 46 21.17 2.68 -13.12
C PRO A 46 21.45 1.73 -14.30
N GLY A 47 20.73 1.96 -15.41
CA GLY A 47 20.87 1.17 -16.64
C GLY A 47 20.11 -0.15 -16.65
N GLN A 48 19.37 -0.49 -15.60
CA GLN A 48 18.46 -1.63 -15.61
C GLN A 48 17.08 -1.23 -16.13
N ASP A 49 16.47 -2.15 -16.88
CA ASP A 49 15.08 -2.10 -17.29
C ASP A 49 14.36 -3.30 -16.66
N PRO A 50 13.47 -3.09 -15.67
CA PRO A 50 12.75 -4.18 -15.01
C PRO A 50 11.60 -4.74 -15.85
N GLY A 51 11.29 -4.14 -17.02
CA GLY A 51 10.19 -4.55 -17.90
C GLY A 51 8.79 -4.19 -17.41
N HIS A 52 8.66 -3.68 -16.19
CA HIS A 52 7.42 -3.20 -15.58
C HIS A 52 7.76 -2.28 -14.40
N TRP A 53 6.99 -1.22 -14.17
CA TRP A 53 7.22 -0.28 -13.05
C TRP A 53 7.36 -0.99 -11.69
N PHE A 54 6.40 -1.85 -11.36
CA PHE A 54 6.35 -2.65 -10.12
C PHE A 54 7.49 -3.66 -9.94
N ALA A 55 8.29 -3.96 -10.97
CA ALA A 55 9.34 -4.98 -10.90
C ALA A 55 10.72 -4.42 -10.47
N GLY A 56 10.87 -3.10 -10.36
CA GLY A 56 12.09 -2.45 -9.88
C GLY A 56 12.46 -2.85 -8.45
N ASP A 57 13.74 -2.82 -8.10
CA ASP A 57 14.19 -3.11 -6.73
C ASP A 57 13.69 -2.07 -5.73
N GLY A 58 13.43 -2.48 -4.50
CA GLY A 58 12.91 -1.59 -3.46
C GLY A 58 13.94 -0.57 -3.00
N MET A 59 13.55 0.70 -2.98
CA MET A 59 14.29 1.77 -2.30
C MET A 59 13.38 2.47 -1.30
N ILE A 60 13.82 2.47 -0.04
CA ILE A 60 13.11 3.16 1.03
C ILE A 60 13.73 4.54 1.20
N HIS A 61 12.88 5.56 1.24
CA HIS A 61 13.21 6.91 1.63
C HIS A 61 12.72 7.14 3.06
N GLY A 62 13.64 7.46 3.97
CA GLY A 62 13.34 7.68 5.38
C GLY A 62 13.69 9.09 5.83
N ILE A 63 12.78 9.68 6.63
CA ILE A 63 12.94 10.98 7.28
C ILE A 63 12.73 10.79 8.77
N ARG A 64 13.73 11.14 9.57
CA ARG A 64 13.64 11.16 11.04
C ARG A 64 13.19 12.53 11.51
N ILE A 65 12.14 12.57 12.32
CA ILE A 65 11.64 13.80 12.96
C ILE A 65 11.67 13.62 14.48
N ALA A 66 12.19 14.62 15.18
CA ALA A 66 12.14 14.72 16.64
C ALA A 66 12.32 16.17 17.09
N ASP A 67 11.65 16.54 18.19
CA ASP A 67 11.76 17.87 18.82
C ASP A 67 11.55 19.05 17.85
N GLY A 68 10.66 18.88 16.87
CA GLY A 68 10.39 19.90 15.83
C GLY A 68 11.52 20.08 14.80
N ARG A 69 12.44 19.11 14.70
CA ARG A 69 13.51 19.07 13.69
C ARG A 69 13.37 17.84 12.80
N ALA A 70 13.74 17.97 11.54
CA ALA A 70 14.00 16.85 10.66
C ALA A 70 15.49 16.48 10.73
N GLU A 71 15.82 15.52 11.59
CA GLU A 71 17.20 15.23 11.99
C GLU A 71 18.02 14.60 10.88
N TRP A 72 17.41 13.71 10.07
CA TRP A 72 18.08 13.12 8.93
C TRP A 72 17.13 12.67 7.83
N TYR A 73 17.67 12.62 6.60
CA TYR A 73 17.13 11.91 5.46
C TYR A 73 18.11 10.83 5.01
N ARG A 74 17.58 9.66 4.65
CA ARG A 74 18.33 8.59 3.99
C ARG A 74 17.49 7.93 2.93
N ASN A 75 18.10 7.56 1.81
CA ASN A 75 17.54 6.56 0.91
C ASN A 75 18.47 5.37 0.79
N ARG A 76 17.90 4.16 0.88
CA ARG A 76 18.65 2.90 0.77
C ARG A 76 17.88 1.91 -0.09
N TRP A 77 18.59 1.22 -0.98
CA TRP A 77 18.05 0.01 -1.57
C TRP A 77 17.91 -1.06 -0.49
N VAL A 78 16.79 -1.77 -0.49
CA VAL A 78 16.66 -2.99 0.30
C VAL A 78 17.63 -4.00 -0.28
N ARG A 79 18.59 -4.47 0.52
CA ARG A 79 19.63 -5.43 0.08
C ARG A 79 19.05 -6.83 -0.02
N THR A 80 18.17 -7.02 -1.00
CA THR A 80 17.55 -8.32 -1.26
C THR A 80 18.47 -9.23 -2.04
N ARG A 81 18.23 -10.54 -1.95
CA ARG A 81 18.94 -11.51 -2.78
C ARG A 81 18.70 -11.28 -4.28
N LYS A 82 17.54 -10.74 -4.68
CA LYS A 82 17.29 -10.32 -6.07
C LYS A 82 18.25 -9.22 -6.51
N LEU A 83 18.47 -8.21 -5.67
CA LEU A 83 19.44 -7.14 -5.94
C LEU A 83 20.87 -7.70 -6.10
N GLU A 84 21.19 -8.77 -5.39
CA GLU A 84 22.46 -9.51 -5.50
C GLU A 84 22.53 -10.47 -6.69
N GLY A 85 21.46 -10.56 -7.49
CA GLY A 85 21.39 -11.37 -8.71
C GLY A 85 20.80 -12.78 -8.54
N ALA A 86 20.19 -13.10 -7.39
CA ALA A 86 19.44 -14.34 -7.23
C ALA A 86 18.14 -14.33 -8.04
N GLU A 87 17.80 -15.46 -8.64
CA GLU A 87 16.58 -15.63 -9.43
C GLU A 87 15.41 -16.08 -8.55
N TYR A 88 14.23 -15.49 -8.77
CA TYR A 88 13.01 -15.88 -8.07
C TYR A 88 12.55 -17.30 -8.43
N LEU A 89 12.65 -17.69 -9.70
CA LEU A 89 12.28 -19.02 -10.17
C LEU A 89 13.55 -19.86 -10.37
N THR A 90 13.70 -20.93 -9.59
CA THR A 90 14.84 -21.84 -9.64
C THR A 90 14.40 -23.24 -10.06
N GLU A 91 15.36 -24.16 -10.28
CA GLU A 91 15.07 -25.58 -10.49
C GLU A 91 14.34 -26.24 -9.31
N ASN A 92 14.42 -25.65 -8.11
CA ASN A 92 13.79 -26.13 -6.89
C ASN A 92 12.46 -25.41 -6.57
N GLY A 93 11.95 -24.59 -7.50
CA GLY A 93 10.74 -23.79 -7.32
C GLY A 93 11.03 -22.33 -6.97
N PHE A 94 10.06 -21.67 -6.32
CA PHE A 94 10.12 -20.25 -5.98
C PHE A 94 11.05 -19.98 -4.80
N ASP A 95 12.11 -19.19 -5.01
CA ASP A 95 12.92 -18.61 -3.94
C ASP A 95 12.26 -17.32 -3.45
N ARG A 96 11.45 -17.43 -2.39
CA ARG A 96 10.72 -16.30 -1.78
C ARG A 96 11.62 -15.27 -1.11
N THR A 97 12.92 -15.54 -1.01
CA THR A 97 13.91 -14.55 -0.57
C THR A 97 14.43 -13.69 -1.72
N ALA A 98 14.33 -14.15 -2.98
CA ALA A 98 14.81 -13.42 -4.15
C ALA A 98 13.71 -12.51 -4.75
N VAL A 99 13.29 -11.50 -3.99
CA VAL A 99 12.22 -10.55 -4.36
C VAL A 99 12.66 -9.09 -4.28
N SER A 100 11.85 -8.15 -4.79
CA SER A 100 12.17 -6.72 -4.84
C SER A 100 12.04 -5.99 -3.51
N ALA A 101 11.11 -6.41 -2.65
CA ALA A 101 10.73 -5.76 -1.38
C ALA A 101 10.46 -4.25 -1.53
N ASN A 102 9.65 -3.87 -2.52
CA ASN A 102 9.49 -2.50 -3.00
C ASN A 102 8.10 -1.87 -2.76
N THR A 103 7.13 -2.61 -2.24
CA THR A 103 5.73 -2.17 -2.18
C THR A 103 5.42 -1.34 -0.94
N ASN A 104 5.69 -1.88 0.25
CA ASN A 104 5.35 -1.22 1.51
C ASN A 104 6.49 -1.33 2.52
N VAL A 105 6.45 -0.52 3.58
CA VAL A 105 7.34 -0.57 4.74
C VAL A 105 6.55 -0.33 6.02
N ILE A 106 6.43 -1.35 6.87
CA ILE A 106 5.63 -1.28 8.11
C ILE A 106 6.49 -1.55 9.34
N ARG A 107 5.97 -1.20 10.52
CA ARG A 107 6.44 -1.73 11.80
C ARG A 107 5.42 -2.73 12.32
N HIS A 108 5.89 -3.85 12.85
CA HIS A 108 5.08 -4.74 13.68
C HIS A 108 5.96 -5.30 14.80
N ALA A 109 5.44 -5.31 16.03
CA ALA A 109 6.23 -5.55 17.23
C ALA A 109 7.50 -4.67 17.26
N ASP A 110 8.67 -5.26 17.50
CA ASP A 110 9.96 -4.56 17.53
C ASP A 110 10.66 -4.48 16.15
N LYS A 111 10.00 -4.93 15.08
CA LYS A 111 10.61 -5.06 13.74
C LYS A 111 10.02 -4.10 12.72
N ILE A 112 10.83 -3.76 11.73
CA ILE A 112 10.42 -3.02 10.54
C ILE A 112 10.56 -3.94 9.34
N PHE A 113 9.55 -4.03 8.49
CA PHE A 113 9.53 -4.91 7.33
C PHE A 113 9.33 -4.14 6.03
N ALA A 114 10.22 -4.35 5.06
CA ALA A 114 9.99 -4.01 3.66
C ALA A 114 9.25 -5.17 2.98
N LEU A 115 8.15 -4.86 2.28
CA LEU A 115 7.21 -5.85 1.77
C LEU A 115 7.09 -5.81 0.24
N VAL A 116 6.84 -6.98 -0.35
CA VAL A 116 6.30 -7.14 -1.71
C VAL A 116 5.49 -8.44 -1.73
N GLU A 117 4.35 -8.43 -2.41
CA GLU A 117 3.38 -9.53 -2.39
C GLU A 117 3.85 -10.86 -3.01
N ALA A 118 5.08 -10.91 -3.55
CA ALA A 118 5.66 -12.09 -4.18
C ALA A 118 6.53 -12.97 -3.25
N GLY A 119 6.93 -12.48 -2.07
CA GLY A 119 7.94 -13.17 -1.26
C GLY A 119 7.84 -12.94 0.24
N PHE A 120 8.92 -13.27 0.94
CA PHE A 120 9.03 -13.04 2.37
C PHE A 120 9.27 -11.55 2.67
N PRO A 121 8.79 -11.04 3.81
CA PRO A 121 9.15 -9.71 4.29
C PRO A 121 10.66 -9.61 4.52
N TYR A 122 11.24 -8.45 4.26
CA TYR A 122 12.64 -8.14 4.55
C TYR A 122 12.73 -7.28 5.80
N GLU A 123 13.36 -7.78 6.85
CA GLU A 123 13.59 -7.04 8.08
C GLU A 123 14.61 -5.91 7.84
N MET A 124 14.29 -4.74 8.37
CA MET A 124 15.05 -3.50 8.25
C MET A 124 15.33 -2.93 9.64
N THR A 125 16.44 -2.20 9.78
CA THR A 125 16.71 -1.40 10.98
C THR A 125 16.01 -0.04 10.91
N SER A 126 15.95 0.67 12.04
CA SER A 126 15.47 2.05 12.12
C SER A 126 16.33 3.06 11.34
N GLU A 127 17.50 2.64 10.89
CA GLU A 127 18.44 3.46 10.12
C GLU A 127 18.49 3.06 8.63
N LEU A 128 17.56 2.20 8.19
CA LEU A 128 17.41 1.65 6.84
C LEU A 128 18.48 0.63 6.39
N ASP A 129 19.20 0.03 7.32
CA ASP A 129 20.03 -1.14 7.00
C ASP A 129 19.14 -2.38 6.83
N THR A 130 19.45 -3.22 5.85
CA THR A 130 18.76 -4.49 5.66
C THR A 130 19.34 -5.58 6.58
N VAL A 131 18.47 -6.20 7.36
CA VAL A 131 18.81 -7.36 8.20
C VAL A 131 18.73 -8.65 7.39
N GLY A 132 17.64 -8.82 6.62
CA GLY A 132 17.46 -9.97 5.72
C GLY A 132 16.00 -10.44 5.62
N PRO A 133 15.72 -11.48 4.82
CA PRO A 133 14.37 -12.04 4.70
C PRO A 133 13.94 -12.73 6.01
N CYS A 134 12.67 -12.61 6.37
CA CYS A 134 12.08 -13.20 7.56
C CYS A 134 10.96 -14.20 7.20
N ASP A 135 11.10 -15.45 7.64
CA ASP A 135 10.11 -16.52 7.48
C ASP A 135 9.45 -16.91 8.82
N PHE A 136 9.62 -16.07 9.84
CA PHE A 136 9.09 -16.26 11.20
C PHE A 136 9.50 -17.61 11.81
N GLY A 137 10.78 -17.95 11.70
CA GLY A 137 11.33 -19.20 12.24
C GLY A 137 10.94 -20.42 11.41
N GLY A 138 10.83 -20.26 10.09
CA GLY A 138 10.42 -21.29 9.15
C GLY A 138 8.91 -21.60 9.16
N ARG A 139 8.09 -20.78 9.84
CA ARG A 139 6.64 -20.99 9.95
C ARG A 139 5.87 -20.43 8.76
N LEU A 140 6.39 -19.39 8.11
CA LEU A 140 5.80 -18.82 6.90
C LEU A 140 6.32 -19.58 5.66
N THR A 141 5.40 -20.21 4.93
CA THR A 141 5.72 -21.01 3.73
C THR A 141 5.16 -20.40 2.43
N THR A 142 4.46 -19.27 2.52
CA THR A 142 3.86 -18.54 1.40
C THR A 142 4.55 -17.18 1.22
N ALA A 143 4.16 -16.43 0.19
CA ALA A 143 4.46 -15.00 0.19
C ALA A 143 3.68 -14.28 1.31
N MET A 144 4.07 -13.04 1.62
CA MET A 144 3.34 -12.14 2.50
C MET A 144 2.86 -10.94 1.69
N THR A 145 1.57 -10.61 1.79
CA THR A 145 0.99 -9.40 1.20
C THR A 145 1.76 -8.15 1.65
N ALA A 146 1.79 -7.14 0.77
CA ALA A 146 2.31 -5.83 1.12
C ALA A 146 1.33 -4.98 1.96
N HIS A 147 0.09 -5.44 2.17
CA HIS A 147 -0.94 -4.71 2.89
C HIS A 147 -1.45 -5.47 4.12
N PRO A 148 -0.58 -5.85 5.07
CA PRO A 148 -1.05 -6.42 6.32
C PRO A 148 -1.87 -5.39 7.11
N LYS A 149 -2.77 -5.86 7.97
CA LYS A 149 -3.68 -5.03 8.77
C LYS A 149 -3.45 -5.31 10.24
N GLN A 150 -2.99 -4.33 11.01
CA GLN A 150 -2.78 -4.47 12.45
C GLN A 150 -4.07 -4.08 13.19
N ASP A 151 -4.65 -5.00 13.97
CA ASP A 151 -5.83 -4.68 14.77
C ASP A 151 -5.44 -3.75 15.93
N PRO A 152 -5.98 -2.53 16.01
CA PRO A 152 -5.58 -1.54 17.03
C PRO A 152 -5.97 -1.95 18.46
N VAL A 153 -6.80 -2.98 18.65
CA VAL A 153 -7.20 -3.46 19.99
C VAL A 153 -6.33 -4.62 20.47
N THR A 154 -6.09 -5.63 19.63
CA THR A 154 -5.31 -6.81 20.02
C THR A 154 -3.82 -6.63 19.78
N GLY A 155 -3.45 -5.77 18.83
CA GLY A 155 -2.10 -5.62 18.32
C GLY A 155 -1.71 -6.70 17.32
N ASP A 156 -2.58 -7.67 17.02
CA ASP A 156 -2.31 -8.75 16.06
C ASP A 156 -2.19 -8.20 14.63
N LEU A 157 -1.27 -8.76 13.84
CA LEU A 157 -1.09 -8.43 12.43
C LEU A 157 -1.74 -9.50 11.56
N HIS A 158 -2.82 -9.13 10.89
CA HIS A 158 -3.51 -9.97 9.91
C HIS A 158 -2.84 -9.80 8.55
N PHE A 159 -2.56 -10.90 7.86
CA PHE A 159 -1.98 -10.86 6.52
C PHE A 159 -2.33 -12.12 5.75
N PHE A 160 -1.91 -12.21 4.49
CA PHE A 160 -2.11 -13.39 3.66
C PHE A 160 -0.95 -13.59 2.69
N GLY A 161 -0.88 -14.77 2.10
CA GLY A 161 -0.08 -15.05 0.93
C GLY A 161 -0.96 -15.62 -0.18
N TYR A 162 -0.86 -15.06 -1.38
CA TYR A 162 -1.45 -15.64 -2.57
C TYR A 162 -0.36 -16.23 -3.49
N GLY A 163 -0.75 -17.10 -4.43
CA GLY A 163 0.20 -17.75 -5.31
C GLY A 163 -0.42 -18.34 -6.58
N VAL A 164 0.45 -18.78 -7.47
CA VAL A 164 0.07 -19.33 -8.79
C VAL A 164 -0.16 -20.85 -8.77
N LEU A 165 0.09 -21.50 -7.64
CA LEU A 165 -0.12 -22.93 -7.39
C LEU A 165 -0.98 -23.10 -6.12
N PRO A 166 -1.82 -24.15 -6.02
CA PRO A 166 -2.55 -24.44 -4.80
C PRO A 166 -1.63 -24.71 -3.58
N PRO A 167 -2.01 -24.26 -2.37
CA PRO A 167 -3.15 -23.39 -2.08
C PRO A 167 -2.95 -21.98 -2.67
N PHE A 168 -3.96 -21.48 -3.38
CA PHE A 168 -3.87 -20.19 -4.08
C PHE A 168 -3.92 -18.99 -3.12
N LEU A 169 -4.53 -19.14 -1.95
CA LEU A 169 -4.67 -18.11 -0.93
C LEU A 169 -4.57 -18.73 0.46
N THR A 170 -3.72 -18.16 1.32
CA THR A 170 -3.55 -18.57 2.71
C THR A 170 -3.58 -17.34 3.61
N TYR A 171 -4.50 -17.32 4.57
CA TYR A 171 -4.56 -16.33 5.64
C TYR A 171 -3.53 -16.64 6.72
N HIS A 172 -2.97 -15.59 7.32
CA HIS A 172 -2.01 -15.66 8.41
C HIS A 172 -2.29 -14.60 9.48
N ARG A 173 -1.86 -14.88 10.71
CA ARG A 173 -1.89 -13.91 11.82
C ARG A 173 -0.60 -13.97 12.63
N LEU A 174 0.09 -12.85 12.76
CA LEU A 174 1.07 -12.65 13.83
C LEU A 174 0.34 -12.14 15.06
N ASP A 175 0.75 -12.59 16.24
CA ASP A 175 0.33 -11.91 17.47
C ASP A 175 1.10 -10.58 17.66
N ALA A 176 0.72 -9.82 18.68
CA ALA A 176 1.35 -8.54 19.03
C ALA A 176 2.86 -8.63 19.34
N ASP A 177 3.36 -9.82 19.71
CA ASP A 177 4.80 -10.07 19.96
C ASP A 177 5.55 -10.45 18.68
N GLY A 178 4.86 -10.61 17.55
CA GLY A 178 5.43 -10.91 16.24
C GLY A 178 5.55 -12.40 15.92
N GLU A 179 4.91 -13.28 16.69
CA GLU A 179 4.93 -14.72 16.46
C GLU A 179 3.81 -15.14 15.51
N LEU A 180 4.12 -15.98 14.51
CA LEU A 180 3.12 -16.49 13.57
C LEU A 180 2.22 -17.55 14.22
N VAL A 181 1.07 -17.12 14.73
CA VAL A 181 0.17 -17.96 15.55
C VAL A 181 -0.89 -18.70 14.74
N GLU A 182 -1.22 -18.24 13.53
CA GLU A 182 -2.27 -18.85 12.71
C GLU A 182 -1.90 -18.85 11.21
N SER A 183 -2.26 -19.94 10.53
CA SER A 183 -2.23 -20.09 9.09
C SER A 183 -3.44 -20.90 8.64
N LYS A 184 -4.24 -20.39 7.70
CA LYS A 184 -5.47 -21.05 7.23
C LYS A 184 -5.62 -20.90 5.72
N GLU A 185 -5.75 -22.02 5.01
CA GLU A 185 -6.07 -22.00 3.58
C GLU A 185 -7.46 -21.41 3.33
N ILE A 186 -7.56 -20.54 2.33
CA ILE A 186 -8.80 -19.93 1.89
C ILE A 186 -9.09 -20.41 0.46
N ALA A 187 -10.23 -21.07 0.29
CA ALA A 187 -10.61 -21.64 -0.99
C ALA A 187 -11.05 -20.53 -1.98
N VAL A 188 -10.25 -20.32 -3.03
CA VAL A 188 -10.57 -19.45 -4.18
C VAL A 188 -10.56 -20.27 -5.48
N ALA A 189 -11.17 -19.73 -6.54
CA ALA A 189 -11.36 -20.47 -7.79
C ALA A 189 -10.06 -20.64 -8.60
N GLY A 190 -9.09 -19.75 -8.42
CA GLY A 190 -7.84 -19.80 -9.14
C GLY A 190 -6.79 -18.82 -8.63
N PRO A 191 -5.68 -18.70 -9.37
CA PRO A 191 -4.56 -17.82 -9.03
C PRO A 191 -4.86 -16.37 -9.41
N THR A 192 -5.72 -15.70 -8.65
CA THR A 192 -5.97 -14.27 -8.77
C THR A 192 -4.88 -13.44 -8.07
N MET A 193 -4.58 -12.25 -8.61
CA MET A 193 -3.84 -11.22 -7.90
C MET A 193 -4.76 -10.61 -6.86
N MET A 194 -4.47 -10.90 -5.60
CA MET A 194 -5.15 -10.28 -4.47
C MET A 194 -4.14 -9.31 -3.84
N HIS A 195 -4.22 -8.03 -4.22
CA HIS A 195 -3.26 -7.03 -3.78
C HIS A 195 -3.48 -6.64 -2.31
N ASP A 196 -4.71 -6.25 -1.99
CA ASP A 196 -5.15 -5.87 -0.65
C ASP A 196 -6.34 -6.73 -0.17
N PHE A 197 -6.69 -6.57 1.09
CA PHE A 197 -7.81 -7.20 1.76
C PHE A 197 -8.32 -6.27 2.87
N ALA A 198 -9.37 -6.66 3.58
CA ALA A 198 -9.82 -5.89 4.74
C ALA A 198 -10.04 -6.78 5.96
N VAL A 199 -10.09 -6.15 7.13
CA VAL A 199 -10.57 -6.78 8.35
C VAL A 199 -11.67 -5.92 8.95
N THR A 200 -12.56 -6.54 9.69
CA THR A 200 -13.46 -5.87 10.63
C THR A 200 -13.15 -6.36 12.04
N GLU A 201 -13.87 -5.88 13.05
CA GLU A 201 -13.73 -6.39 14.43
C GLU A 201 -13.82 -7.92 14.52
N ASN A 202 -14.66 -8.57 13.71
CA ASN A 202 -14.91 -10.02 13.80
C ASN A 202 -14.67 -10.80 12.50
N HIS A 203 -14.29 -10.15 11.40
CA HIS A 203 -14.21 -10.76 10.07
C HIS A 203 -12.93 -10.41 9.31
N VAL A 204 -12.55 -11.28 8.37
CA VAL A 204 -11.58 -10.99 7.31
C VAL A 204 -12.32 -10.94 5.97
N ILE A 205 -12.00 -9.95 5.14
CA ILE A 205 -12.68 -9.67 3.88
C ILE A 205 -11.73 -9.91 2.71
N TRP A 206 -12.13 -10.76 1.77
CA TRP A 206 -11.33 -11.20 0.62
C TRP A 206 -11.85 -10.60 -0.69
N LEU A 207 -10.94 -10.15 -1.54
CA LEU A 207 -11.24 -9.53 -2.83
C LEU A 207 -10.88 -10.49 -3.98
N ASP A 208 -11.74 -11.48 -4.24
CA ASP A 208 -11.54 -12.47 -5.32
C ASP A 208 -12.01 -11.89 -6.65
N LEU A 209 -11.11 -11.13 -7.30
CA LEU A 209 -11.38 -10.26 -8.45
C LEU A 209 -10.72 -10.81 -9.74
N PRO A 210 -11.12 -10.32 -10.94
CA PRO A 210 -10.81 -10.96 -12.22
C PRO A 210 -9.44 -10.55 -12.81
N VAL A 211 -8.40 -10.40 -11.98
CA VAL A 211 -7.02 -10.23 -12.47
C VAL A 211 -6.26 -11.50 -12.15
N THR A 212 -6.05 -12.35 -13.15
CA THR A 212 -5.57 -13.73 -12.96
C THR A 212 -4.19 -13.94 -13.55
N PHE A 213 -3.48 -14.93 -13.01
CA PHE A 213 -2.19 -15.35 -13.55
C PHE A 213 -2.34 -15.92 -14.97
N GLU A 214 -1.48 -15.43 -15.88
CA GLU A 214 -1.45 -15.83 -17.29
C GLU A 214 -0.07 -16.41 -17.64
N ALA A 215 0.02 -17.74 -17.76
CA ALA A 215 1.28 -18.44 -17.98
C ALA A 215 2.02 -17.99 -19.25
N GLU A 216 1.31 -17.57 -20.30
CA GLU A 216 1.89 -17.11 -21.57
C GLU A 216 2.62 -15.75 -21.46
N ARG A 217 2.41 -15.02 -20.34
CA ARG A 217 3.05 -13.74 -20.02
C ARG A 217 4.32 -13.88 -19.19
N VAL A 218 4.65 -15.07 -18.68
CA VAL A 218 5.89 -15.31 -17.91
C VAL A 218 7.11 -14.91 -18.73
N GLY A 219 7.98 -14.07 -18.14
CA GLY A 219 9.18 -13.53 -18.79
C GLY A 219 8.92 -12.31 -19.69
N LYS A 220 7.70 -11.77 -19.71
CA LYS A 220 7.29 -10.58 -20.49
C LYS A 220 6.74 -9.46 -19.58
N GLY A 221 7.25 -9.34 -18.35
CA GLY A 221 6.72 -8.45 -17.30
C GLY A 221 5.96 -9.22 -16.21
N LEU A 222 5.05 -8.55 -15.52
CA LEU A 222 4.19 -9.19 -14.51
C LEU A 222 3.18 -10.13 -15.18
N PRO A 223 3.11 -11.43 -14.80
CA PRO A 223 2.33 -12.42 -15.50
C PRO A 223 0.85 -12.45 -15.07
N TYR A 224 0.21 -11.28 -15.00
CA TYR A 224 -1.20 -11.11 -14.63
C TYR A 224 -1.93 -10.27 -15.66
N ASP A 225 -3.20 -10.57 -15.90
CA ASP A 225 -4.07 -9.81 -16.80
C ASP A 225 -5.54 -9.97 -16.39
N TRP A 226 -6.40 -9.13 -16.96
CA TRP A 226 -7.83 -9.20 -16.76
C TRP A 226 -8.46 -10.43 -17.43
N SER A 227 -9.25 -11.21 -16.69
CA SER A 227 -10.01 -12.36 -17.19
C SER A 227 -11.52 -12.10 -17.16
N ASP A 228 -12.11 -11.92 -18.34
CA ASP A 228 -13.56 -11.72 -18.52
C ASP A 228 -14.40 -12.93 -18.11
N SER A 229 -13.77 -14.07 -17.83
CA SER A 229 -14.43 -15.34 -17.49
C SER A 229 -14.31 -15.75 -16.03
N TYR A 230 -13.46 -15.08 -15.24
CA TYR A 230 -13.20 -15.46 -13.85
C TYR A 230 -14.35 -15.07 -12.91
N GLY A 231 -15.02 -13.95 -13.21
CA GLY A 231 -16.03 -13.35 -12.33
C GLY A 231 -15.42 -12.50 -11.22
N ALA A 232 -16.27 -11.92 -10.36
CA ALA A 232 -15.85 -11.12 -9.22
C ALA A 232 -16.75 -11.37 -8.02
N ARG A 233 -16.13 -11.54 -6.85
CA ARG A 233 -16.86 -11.76 -5.59
C ARG A 233 -16.06 -11.27 -4.39
N ILE A 234 -16.78 -10.83 -3.36
CA ILE A 234 -16.19 -10.44 -2.09
C ILE A 234 -16.50 -11.54 -1.05
N GLY A 235 -15.48 -12.01 -0.35
CA GLY A 235 -15.59 -13.07 0.65
C GLY A 235 -15.58 -12.50 2.06
N VAL A 236 -16.50 -12.93 2.91
CA VAL A 236 -16.53 -12.59 4.34
C VAL A 236 -16.20 -13.84 5.14
N LEU A 237 -15.05 -13.84 5.81
CA LEU A 237 -14.61 -14.90 6.71
C LEU A 237 -14.87 -14.48 8.16
N PRO A 238 -15.86 -15.07 8.85
CA PRO A 238 -16.04 -14.85 10.28
C PRO A 238 -14.98 -15.60 11.09
N THR A 239 -14.73 -15.11 12.30
CA THR A 239 -13.91 -15.82 13.30
C THR A 239 -14.46 -17.23 13.55
N GLY A 240 -13.66 -18.26 13.27
CA GLY A 240 -14.01 -19.67 13.52
C GLY A 240 -15.01 -20.30 12.53
N GLY A 241 -15.36 -19.63 11.43
CA GLY A 241 -16.27 -20.17 10.40
C GLY A 241 -15.65 -20.34 9.01
N ASP A 242 -16.52 -20.55 8.02
CA ASP A 242 -16.18 -20.65 6.60
C ASP A 242 -16.50 -19.34 5.86
N VAL A 243 -15.85 -19.13 4.71
CA VAL A 243 -16.06 -17.93 3.91
C VAL A 243 -17.45 -17.93 3.28
N GLN A 244 -18.18 -16.83 3.46
CA GLN A 244 -19.39 -16.52 2.70
C GLN A 244 -19.03 -15.60 1.53
N TRP A 245 -19.33 -16.02 0.30
CA TRP A 245 -19.05 -15.26 -0.91
C TRP A 245 -20.26 -14.47 -1.39
N PHE A 246 -20.02 -13.24 -1.85
CA PHE A 246 -21.00 -12.32 -2.40
C PHE A 246 -20.60 -11.95 -3.82
N ASP A 247 -21.44 -12.28 -4.80
CA ASP A 247 -21.19 -11.87 -6.19
C ASP A 247 -21.31 -10.34 -6.32
N VAL A 248 -20.36 -9.74 -7.04
CA VAL A 248 -20.34 -8.30 -7.35
C VAL A 248 -20.10 -8.07 -8.84
N ASP A 249 -20.41 -6.87 -9.32
CA ASP A 249 -20.10 -6.51 -10.70
C ASP A 249 -18.57 -6.50 -10.92
N PRO A 250 -18.05 -7.08 -12.03
CA PRO A 250 -16.61 -7.15 -12.28
C PRO A 250 -15.90 -5.80 -12.15
N CYS A 251 -14.92 -5.77 -11.25
CA CYS A 251 -14.07 -4.63 -10.94
C CYS A 251 -12.70 -5.12 -10.47
N TYR A 252 -11.77 -4.19 -10.33
CA TYR A 252 -10.54 -4.43 -9.57
C TYR A 252 -10.40 -3.40 -8.45
N VAL A 253 -9.74 -3.79 -7.36
CA VAL A 253 -9.45 -2.93 -6.21
C VAL A 253 -7.98 -3.15 -5.89
N PHE A 254 -7.18 -2.09 -6.03
CA PHE A 254 -5.82 -2.11 -5.48
C PHE A 254 -5.92 -1.84 -3.98
N HIS A 255 -6.45 -0.69 -3.55
CA HIS A 255 -6.42 -0.33 -2.13
C HIS A 255 -7.78 -0.22 -1.48
N VAL A 256 -7.85 -0.75 -0.26
CA VAL A 256 -8.98 -0.62 0.65
C VAL A 256 -8.78 0.62 1.52
N GLY A 257 -9.84 1.42 1.66
CA GLY A 257 -9.90 2.48 2.67
C GLY A 257 -10.12 1.88 4.04
N ASN A 258 -11.33 1.40 4.35
CA ASN A 258 -11.58 0.69 5.62
C ASN A 258 -12.75 -0.28 5.43
N ALA A 259 -12.88 -1.24 6.36
CA ALA A 259 -14.07 -2.06 6.48
C ALA A 259 -14.55 -2.10 7.92
N TYR A 260 -15.86 -2.18 8.14
CA TYR A 260 -16.43 -2.26 9.48
C TYR A 260 -17.80 -2.92 9.50
N GLU A 261 -18.25 -3.26 10.70
CA GLU A 261 -19.56 -3.84 10.95
C GLU A 261 -20.58 -2.76 11.32
N ASP A 262 -21.73 -2.73 10.61
CA ASP A 262 -22.88 -1.91 10.97
C ASP A 262 -24.15 -2.75 10.92
N GLN A 263 -24.83 -2.88 12.07
CA GLN A 263 -26.11 -3.58 12.20
C GLN A 263 -26.11 -5.01 11.59
N GLY A 264 -24.99 -5.74 11.75
CA GLY A 264 -24.83 -7.11 11.24
C GLY A 264 -24.49 -7.19 9.75
N ARG A 265 -24.25 -6.06 9.09
CA ARG A 265 -23.70 -5.97 7.72
C ARG A 265 -22.24 -5.57 7.76
N ILE A 266 -21.53 -5.86 6.68
CA ILE A 266 -20.17 -5.38 6.45
C ILE A 266 -20.24 -4.20 5.51
N VAL A 267 -19.63 -3.09 5.90
CA VAL A 267 -19.37 -1.93 5.05
C VAL A 267 -17.90 -1.97 4.64
N LEU A 268 -17.62 -1.83 3.36
CA LEU A 268 -16.27 -1.80 2.79
C LEU A 268 -16.14 -0.56 1.90
N ASP A 269 -15.24 0.34 2.25
CA ASP A 269 -14.86 1.48 1.41
C ASP A 269 -13.53 1.15 0.71
N ALA A 270 -13.49 1.25 -0.62
CA ALA A 270 -12.27 1.01 -1.39
C ALA A 270 -12.26 1.76 -2.72
N VAL A 271 -11.08 1.90 -3.33
CA VAL A 271 -10.92 2.54 -4.64
C VAL A 271 -11.13 1.51 -5.74
N ARG A 272 -12.15 1.76 -6.59
CA ARG A 272 -12.60 0.82 -7.62
C ARG A 272 -12.07 1.18 -9.00
N TYR A 273 -11.59 0.16 -9.71
CA TYR A 273 -11.22 0.19 -11.11
C TYR A 273 -12.27 -0.56 -11.93
N SER A 274 -12.77 0.07 -12.99
CA SER A 274 -13.49 -0.67 -14.02
C SER A 274 -12.50 -1.46 -14.89
N ARG A 275 -13.00 -2.48 -15.60
CA ARG A 275 -12.22 -3.28 -16.54
C ARG A 275 -11.36 -2.42 -17.49
N ASP A 276 -12.01 -1.50 -18.21
CA ASP A 276 -11.34 -0.72 -19.25
C ASP A 276 -10.25 0.18 -18.66
N LYS A 277 -10.45 0.65 -17.42
CA LYS A 277 -9.47 1.47 -16.71
C LYS A 277 -8.29 0.64 -16.21
N PHE A 278 -8.56 -0.52 -15.59
CA PHE A 278 -7.50 -1.45 -15.20
C PHE A 278 -6.63 -1.81 -16.41
N VAL A 279 -7.23 -2.28 -17.51
CA VAL A 279 -6.49 -2.72 -18.70
C VAL A 279 -5.66 -1.59 -19.31
N SER A 280 -6.20 -0.36 -19.36
CA SER A 280 -5.48 0.80 -19.88
C SER A 280 -4.23 1.11 -19.05
N ILE A 281 -4.39 1.20 -17.72
CA ILE A 281 -3.28 1.51 -16.81
C ILE A 281 -2.26 0.37 -16.80
N TRP A 282 -2.71 -0.87 -16.61
CA TRP A 282 -1.88 -2.06 -16.49
C TRP A 282 -0.92 -2.22 -17.68
N HIS A 283 -1.42 -2.02 -18.90
CA HIS A 283 -0.58 -2.11 -20.10
C HIS A 283 0.35 -0.89 -20.25
N SER A 284 -0.04 0.30 -19.81
CA SER A 284 0.85 1.48 -19.86
C SER A 284 2.08 1.36 -18.96
N ILE A 285 1.96 0.62 -17.84
CA ILE A 285 3.05 0.39 -16.88
C ILE A 285 3.82 -0.92 -17.14
N SER A 286 3.34 -1.74 -18.08
CA SER A 286 3.97 -2.99 -18.55
C SER A 286 4.73 -2.82 -19.88
N ASP A 287 4.33 -1.86 -20.72
CA ASP A 287 4.91 -1.60 -22.05
C ASP A 287 5.44 -0.15 -22.15
N SER A 288 6.10 0.19 -23.26
CA SER A 288 6.53 1.57 -23.59
C SER A 288 5.35 2.49 -24.02
N GLY A 289 4.19 2.36 -23.37
CA GLY A 289 2.97 3.10 -23.68
C GLY A 289 2.93 4.51 -23.07
N ASN A 290 2.31 5.45 -23.77
CA ASN A 290 2.22 6.87 -23.38
C ASN A 290 1.17 7.07 -22.25
N PRO A 291 1.51 7.60 -21.07
CA PRO A 291 0.67 7.43 -19.90
C PRO A 291 0.16 8.73 -19.27
N THR A 292 -0.32 9.67 -20.07
CA THR A 292 -0.96 10.88 -19.52
C THR A 292 -2.32 10.65 -18.84
N ASP A 293 -2.70 9.38 -18.58
CA ASP A 293 -4.02 8.97 -18.07
C ASP A 293 -3.96 8.32 -16.67
N TYR A 294 -2.89 8.54 -15.89
CA TYR A 294 -2.65 7.87 -14.59
C TYR A 294 -3.76 8.01 -13.53
N ALA A 295 -4.68 8.95 -13.69
CA ALA A 295 -5.83 9.11 -12.80
C ALA A 295 -7.17 8.74 -13.46
N VAL A 296 -7.24 8.50 -14.78
CA VAL A 296 -8.53 8.60 -15.47
C VAL A 296 -9.47 7.44 -15.11
N GLY A 297 -10.42 7.63 -14.20
CA GLY A 297 -11.58 6.77 -13.91
C GLY A 297 -11.49 5.76 -12.76
N THR A 298 -10.60 5.94 -11.78
CA THR A 298 -10.73 5.29 -10.46
C THR A 298 -11.61 6.15 -9.56
N SER A 299 -12.37 5.56 -8.64
CA SER A 299 -13.11 6.39 -7.68
C SER A 299 -13.42 5.62 -6.41
N LEU A 300 -13.77 6.36 -5.35
CA LEU A 300 -14.16 5.80 -4.07
C LEU A 300 -15.54 5.13 -4.19
N HIS A 301 -15.61 3.85 -3.84
CA HIS A 301 -16.83 3.06 -3.79
C HIS A 301 -17.04 2.46 -2.40
N ARG A 302 -18.31 2.19 -2.09
CA ARG A 302 -18.74 1.47 -0.88
C ARG A 302 -19.49 0.21 -1.27
N TRP A 303 -19.09 -0.92 -0.71
CA TRP A 303 -19.89 -2.14 -0.72
C TRP A 303 -20.55 -2.34 0.64
N ILE A 304 -21.83 -2.72 0.62
CA ILE A 304 -22.58 -3.15 1.79
C ILE A 304 -22.94 -4.62 1.58
N LEU A 305 -22.30 -5.51 2.35
CA LEU A 305 -22.52 -6.94 2.32
C LEU A 305 -23.45 -7.32 3.46
N ASP A 306 -24.52 -8.04 3.17
CA ASP A 306 -25.51 -8.49 4.16
C ASP A 306 -25.43 -10.01 4.32
N PRO A 307 -24.67 -10.53 5.32
CA PRO A 307 -24.54 -11.96 5.59
C PRO A 307 -25.87 -12.69 5.77
N ALA A 308 -26.88 -12.03 6.33
CA ALA A 308 -28.19 -12.65 6.56
C ALA A 308 -28.95 -12.92 5.25
N THR A 309 -28.73 -12.11 4.21
CA THR A 309 -29.39 -12.28 2.91
C THR A 309 -28.49 -12.84 1.82
N GLY A 310 -27.17 -12.82 2.02
CA GLY A 310 -26.18 -13.20 1.02
C GLY A 310 -26.09 -12.22 -0.16
N LYS A 311 -26.48 -10.96 0.03
CA LYS A 311 -26.48 -9.94 -1.03
C LYS A 311 -25.45 -8.84 -0.76
N ALA A 312 -24.87 -8.33 -1.84
CA ALA A 312 -24.05 -7.13 -1.85
C ALA A 312 -24.79 -5.99 -2.56
N VAL A 313 -24.57 -4.77 -2.08
CA VAL A 313 -24.94 -3.53 -2.78
C VAL A 313 -23.68 -2.70 -2.93
N GLU A 314 -23.50 -2.09 -4.09
CA GLU A 314 -22.40 -1.19 -4.39
C GLU A 314 -22.92 0.24 -4.59
N GLU A 315 -22.21 1.22 -4.03
CA GLU A 315 -22.46 2.64 -4.18
C GLU A 315 -21.17 3.36 -4.57
N GLN A 316 -21.16 4.05 -5.71
CA GLN A 316 -20.12 5.01 -6.02
C GLN A 316 -20.28 6.22 -5.08
N ARG A 317 -19.25 6.53 -4.30
CA ARG A 317 -19.29 7.62 -3.31
C ARG A 317 -18.90 8.96 -3.91
N ASP A 318 -18.19 8.93 -5.02
CA ASP A 318 -17.62 10.11 -5.66
C ASP A 318 -17.26 9.83 -7.12
N GLU A 319 -17.26 10.86 -7.96
CA GLU A 319 -16.83 10.79 -9.37
C GLU A 319 -15.35 11.17 -9.55
N ARG A 320 -14.73 11.79 -8.54
CA ARG A 320 -13.33 12.22 -8.62
C ARG A 320 -12.38 11.03 -8.67
N GLU A 321 -11.29 11.28 -9.38
CA GLU A 321 -10.21 10.35 -9.63
C GLU A 321 -9.24 10.36 -8.46
N VAL A 322 -9.26 9.27 -7.70
CA VAL A 322 -8.53 9.16 -6.43
C VAL A 322 -7.87 7.81 -6.27
N GLU A 323 -6.82 7.78 -5.46
CA GLU A 323 -6.13 6.58 -5.00
C GLU A 323 -5.46 6.79 -3.63
N PHE A 324 -4.74 5.78 -3.14
CA PHE A 324 -4.01 5.72 -1.88
C PHE A 324 -4.89 6.16 -0.71
N PRO A 325 -6.00 5.44 -0.46
CA PRO A 325 -6.86 5.73 0.67
C PRO A 325 -6.11 5.48 1.98
N SER A 326 -6.15 6.46 2.88
CA SER A 326 -5.60 6.38 4.23
C SER A 326 -6.61 6.93 5.24
N PHE A 327 -6.47 6.55 6.49
CA PHE A 327 -7.40 6.92 7.56
C PHE A 327 -6.73 6.74 8.91
N ASN A 328 -7.44 7.10 9.99
CA ASN A 328 -6.96 6.81 11.33
C ASN A 328 -6.97 5.29 11.60
N GLU A 329 -5.78 4.67 11.60
CA GLU A 329 -5.64 3.23 11.83
C GLU A 329 -6.11 2.76 13.21
N ASP A 330 -6.31 3.67 14.19
CA ASP A 330 -7.01 3.34 15.45
C ASP A 330 -8.48 2.92 15.21
N LYS A 331 -9.01 3.19 14.01
CA LYS A 331 -10.34 2.80 13.54
C LYS A 331 -10.32 1.62 12.57
N LEU A 332 -9.17 0.98 12.34
CA LEU A 332 -9.07 -0.16 11.45
C LEU A 332 -10.03 -1.27 11.92
N GLY A 333 -10.87 -1.71 10.98
CA GLY A 333 -11.89 -2.72 11.23
C GLY A 333 -13.16 -2.24 11.94
N ARG A 334 -13.26 -0.94 12.23
CA ARG A 334 -14.31 -0.33 13.06
C ARG A 334 -14.93 0.89 12.36
N PRO A 335 -16.13 1.33 12.76
CA PRO A 335 -16.75 2.50 12.15
C PRO A 335 -15.81 3.72 12.19
N SER A 336 -15.50 4.23 11.00
CA SER A 336 -14.71 5.44 10.78
C SER A 336 -15.52 6.44 9.96
N GLN A 337 -15.33 7.72 10.27
CA GLN A 337 -15.98 8.83 9.61
C GLN A 337 -15.07 9.48 8.55
N PHE A 338 -13.76 9.48 8.72
CA PHE A 338 -12.85 10.20 7.83
C PHE A 338 -11.95 9.27 7.03
N LEU A 339 -11.81 9.59 5.75
CA LEU A 339 -10.93 8.92 4.80
C LEU A 339 -10.19 9.99 4.00
N TYR A 340 -8.91 9.79 3.76
CA TYR A 340 -8.09 10.67 2.94
C TYR A 340 -7.65 9.92 1.70
N THR A 341 -7.60 10.59 0.57
CA THR A 341 -7.08 10.03 -0.69
C THR A 341 -6.26 11.09 -1.39
N VAL A 342 -5.56 10.70 -2.45
CA VAL A 342 -4.82 11.62 -3.29
C VAL A 342 -5.31 11.59 -4.73
N THR A 343 -5.22 12.73 -5.41
CA THR A 343 -5.30 12.85 -6.87
C THR A 343 -3.88 13.00 -7.43
N ASP A 344 -3.76 13.33 -8.72
CA ASP A 344 -2.49 13.71 -9.34
C ASP A 344 -1.84 15.00 -8.76
N SER A 345 -2.60 15.79 -8.00
CA SER A 345 -2.21 17.16 -7.61
C SER A 345 -2.82 17.68 -6.30
N ALA A 346 -3.68 16.89 -5.65
CA ALA A 346 -4.41 17.30 -4.46
C ALA A 346 -4.56 16.16 -3.44
N ILE A 347 -4.82 16.54 -2.20
CA ILE A 347 -5.32 15.64 -1.15
C ILE A 347 -6.81 15.90 -0.96
N VAL A 348 -7.59 14.83 -0.86
CA VAL A 348 -9.03 14.88 -0.60
C VAL A 348 -9.30 14.27 0.76
N LYS A 349 -10.00 15.00 1.62
CA LYS A 349 -10.60 14.48 2.85
C LYS A 349 -12.07 14.21 2.60
N TYR A 350 -12.54 13.01 2.93
CA TYR A 350 -13.94 12.62 2.90
C TYR A 350 -14.51 12.52 4.30
N ASN A 351 -15.77 12.94 4.45
CA ASN A 351 -16.64 12.52 5.52
C ASN A 351 -17.55 11.40 4.98
N THR A 352 -17.26 10.17 5.36
CA THR A 352 -17.91 8.97 4.84
C THR A 352 -19.33 8.78 5.39
N ALA A 353 -19.72 9.52 6.43
CA ALA A 353 -21.05 9.47 7.03
C ALA A 353 -22.11 10.22 6.22
N ASP A 354 -21.75 11.39 5.66
CA ASP A 354 -22.68 12.24 4.89
C ASP A 354 -22.26 12.48 3.43
N GLY A 355 -21.07 12.01 3.03
CA GLY A 355 -20.53 12.20 1.68
C GLY A 355 -19.87 13.56 1.43
N GLY A 356 -19.72 14.39 2.47
CA GLY A 356 -18.99 15.65 2.38
C GLY A 356 -17.52 15.43 2.06
N HIS A 357 -16.88 16.43 1.45
CA HIS A 357 -15.45 16.39 1.19
C HIS A 357 -14.81 17.78 1.22
N GLU A 358 -13.51 17.80 1.52
CA GLU A 358 -12.63 18.96 1.47
C GLU A 358 -11.42 18.62 0.60
N ILE A 359 -10.94 19.59 -0.20
CA ILE A 359 -9.86 19.38 -1.16
C ILE A 359 -8.76 20.39 -0.90
N LYS A 360 -7.53 19.88 -0.82
CA LYS A 360 -6.31 20.67 -0.73
C LYS A 360 -5.51 20.52 -2.01
N GLU A 361 -5.61 21.53 -2.87
CA GLU A 361 -4.73 21.67 -4.03
C GLU A 361 -3.29 21.92 -3.58
N LEU A 362 -2.35 21.13 -4.09
CA LEU A 362 -0.94 21.21 -3.72
C LEU A 362 -0.08 21.87 -4.82
N GLY A 363 -0.50 21.78 -6.08
CA GLY A 363 0.31 22.20 -7.23
C GLY A 363 1.57 21.34 -7.43
N LYS A 364 1.66 20.20 -6.72
CA LYS A 364 2.75 19.21 -6.71
C LYS A 364 2.11 17.83 -6.80
N ALA A 365 2.84 16.84 -7.27
CA ALA A 365 2.38 15.45 -7.30
C ALA A 365 2.54 14.83 -5.90
N PRO A 366 1.44 14.52 -5.18
CA PRO A 366 1.52 13.83 -3.90
C PRO A 366 1.81 12.33 -4.09
N GLY A 367 2.57 11.75 -3.16
CA GLY A 367 2.51 10.32 -2.89
C GLY A 367 1.33 10.00 -1.97
N GLU A 368 1.28 8.77 -1.45
CA GLU A 368 0.35 8.41 -0.37
C GLU A 368 0.41 9.43 0.78
N ALA A 369 -0.76 9.82 1.28
CA ALA A 369 -0.90 10.78 2.37
C ALA A 369 -1.18 10.02 3.67
N GLU A 370 -0.13 9.70 4.42
CA GLU A 370 -0.22 8.94 5.66
C GLU A 370 -0.90 9.74 6.77
N PHE A 371 -1.86 9.15 7.47
CA PHE A 371 -2.49 9.79 8.63
C PHE A 371 -1.73 9.42 9.91
N VAL A 372 -1.44 10.44 10.73
CA VAL A 372 -0.77 10.28 12.02
C VAL A 372 -1.67 10.85 13.11
N HIS A 373 -2.26 9.98 13.91
CA HIS A 373 -3.13 10.40 15.01
C HIS A 373 -2.33 11.18 16.06
N ARG A 374 -2.83 12.34 16.49
CA ARG A 374 -2.17 13.12 17.54
C ARG A 374 -2.29 12.38 18.87
N GLN A 375 -1.17 12.25 19.59
CA GLN A 375 -1.19 11.58 20.88
C GLN A 375 -2.17 12.24 21.86
N GLY A 376 -3.11 11.45 22.38
CA GLY A 376 -4.11 11.92 23.35
C GLY A 376 -5.30 12.65 22.72
N ALA A 377 -5.37 12.74 21.39
CA ALA A 377 -6.55 13.23 20.70
C ALA A 377 -7.75 12.29 20.90
N THR A 378 -8.95 12.88 20.90
CA THR A 378 -10.22 12.15 20.99
C THR A 378 -11.03 12.21 19.71
N ALA A 379 -10.81 13.24 18.89
CA ALA A 379 -11.44 13.35 17.58
C ALA A 379 -10.72 12.45 16.59
N GLU A 380 -11.47 11.76 15.75
CA GLU A 380 -10.93 10.75 14.83
C GLU A 380 -9.91 11.33 13.84
N ASP A 381 -10.12 12.56 13.38
CA ASP A 381 -9.29 13.27 12.41
C ASP A 381 -8.28 14.25 13.05
N ASP A 382 -8.18 14.30 14.38
CA ASP A 382 -7.23 15.18 15.07
C ASP A 382 -5.82 14.58 15.02
N GLY A 383 -5.07 15.02 14.03
CA GLY A 383 -3.78 14.48 13.69
C GLY A 383 -3.12 15.24 12.57
N TRP A 384 -2.22 14.55 11.89
CA TRP A 384 -1.41 15.11 10.82
C TRP A 384 -1.54 14.23 9.57
N LEU A 385 -1.48 14.85 8.41
CA LEU A 385 -1.24 14.14 7.14
C LEU A 385 0.19 14.37 6.71
N MET A 386 0.89 13.28 6.41
CA MET A 386 2.28 13.29 5.96
C MET A 386 2.36 12.70 4.56
N SER A 387 2.85 13.47 3.60
CA SER A 387 3.03 12.99 2.22
C SER A 387 4.33 13.52 1.63
N ILE A 388 5.09 12.66 0.96
CA ILE A 388 6.17 13.15 0.10
C ILE A 388 5.52 13.70 -1.17
N VAL A 389 5.70 14.99 -1.42
CA VAL A 389 5.21 15.67 -2.61
C VAL A 389 6.40 16.02 -3.51
N THR A 390 6.22 15.90 -4.82
CA THR A 390 7.26 16.18 -5.82
C THR A 390 6.79 17.25 -6.79
N GLU A 391 7.69 18.18 -7.13
CA GLU A 391 7.40 19.22 -8.12
C GLU A 391 7.00 18.58 -9.47
N GLN A 392 6.03 19.16 -10.16
CA GLN A 392 5.52 18.63 -11.43
C GLN A 392 6.60 18.61 -12.54
N ASP A 393 7.58 19.50 -12.46
CA ASP A 393 8.74 19.53 -13.35
C ASP A 393 9.90 18.60 -12.89
N ASN A 394 9.66 17.82 -11.84
CA ASN A 394 10.57 16.84 -11.27
C ASN A 394 11.84 17.47 -10.65
N SER A 395 11.84 18.76 -10.31
CA SER A 395 13.02 19.48 -9.81
C SER A 395 13.41 19.14 -8.37
N GLY A 396 12.47 18.69 -7.54
CA GLY A 396 12.72 18.37 -6.14
C GLY A 396 11.50 17.77 -5.44
N SER A 397 11.71 17.36 -4.19
CA SER A 397 10.65 16.79 -3.34
C SER A 397 10.76 17.34 -1.93
N GLU A 398 9.63 17.37 -1.23
CA GLU A 398 9.56 17.69 0.20
C GLU A 398 8.64 16.69 0.92
N LEU A 399 8.86 16.50 2.21
CA LEU A 399 7.86 15.86 3.08
C LEU A 399 6.92 16.96 3.58
N LEU A 400 5.67 16.95 3.10
CA LEU A 400 4.61 17.87 3.48
C LEU A 400 3.90 17.37 4.74
N VAL A 401 3.64 18.26 5.69
CA VAL A 401 2.83 18.01 6.89
C VAL A 401 1.66 18.98 6.94
N LEU A 402 0.44 18.43 6.92
CA LEU A 402 -0.81 19.17 7.03
C LEU A 402 -1.54 18.82 8.33
N ASP A 403 -2.30 19.76 8.86
CA ASP A 403 -3.33 19.46 9.87
C ASP A 403 -4.43 18.61 9.21
N ALA A 404 -4.72 17.42 9.76
CA ALA A 404 -5.64 16.48 9.15
C ALA A 404 -7.12 16.89 9.30
N GLN A 405 -7.44 17.81 10.24
CA GLN A 405 -8.79 18.33 10.41
C GLN A 405 -9.11 19.39 9.36
N THR A 406 -8.18 20.31 9.11
CA THR A 406 -8.42 21.51 8.29
C THR A 406 -7.72 21.48 6.92
N LEU A 407 -6.81 20.53 6.69
CA LEU A 407 -5.88 20.49 5.55
C LEU A 407 -5.00 21.74 5.44
N GLU A 408 -4.86 22.49 6.53
CA GLU A 408 -3.96 23.64 6.59
C GLU A 408 -2.50 23.21 6.68
N PHE A 409 -1.63 24.02 6.09
CA PHE A 409 -0.19 23.77 6.10
C PHE A 409 0.37 23.94 7.52
N ALA A 410 1.06 22.91 8.03
CA ALA A 410 1.80 23.00 9.28
C ALA A 410 3.31 23.18 9.02
N ALA A 411 3.89 22.31 8.20
CA ALA A 411 5.30 22.36 7.86
C ALA A 411 5.62 21.62 6.55
N SER A 412 6.81 21.86 6.00
CA SER A 412 7.44 20.96 5.05
C SER A 412 8.93 20.81 5.31
N VAL A 413 9.48 19.65 4.95
CA VAL A 413 10.90 19.32 5.04
C VAL A 413 11.47 19.20 3.63
N GLU A 414 12.41 20.06 3.28
CA GLU A 414 13.10 20.01 1.99
C GLU A 414 13.99 18.77 1.92
N LEU A 415 13.81 17.93 0.89
CA LEU A 415 14.59 16.71 0.73
C LEU A 415 15.83 16.97 -0.15
N PRO A 416 17.01 16.47 0.24
CA PRO A 416 18.27 16.67 -0.49
C PRO A 416 18.31 15.92 -1.82
N ARG A 417 17.32 15.06 -2.07
CA ARG A 417 17.15 14.31 -3.29
C ARG A 417 15.67 14.28 -3.65
N ARG A 418 15.39 14.43 -4.94
CA ARG A 418 14.09 14.11 -5.50
C ARG A 418 13.73 12.66 -5.16
N VAL A 419 12.49 12.44 -4.76
CA VAL A 419 11.96 11.13 -4.48
C VAL A 419 11.07 10.71 -5.65
N PRO A 420 11.37 9.60 -6.36
CA PRO A 420 10.50 9.10 -7.42
C PRO A 420 9.10 8.82 -6.90
N ALA A 421 8.08 8.87 -7.77
CA ALA A 421 6.77 8.32 -7.43
C ALA A 421 6.95 6.87 -6.95
N GLY A 422 6.43 6.60 -5.75
CA GLY A 422 6.58 5.33 -5.06
C GLY A 422 5.22 4.73 -4.76
N PHE A 423 5.22 3.83 -3.79
CA PHE A 423 4.01 3.16 -3.31
C PHE A 423 3.76 3.62 -1.88
N HIS A 424 3.78 2.71 -0.92
CA HIS A 424 3.28 2.99 0.41
C HIS A 424 4.33 3.56 1.35
N GLY A 425 3.88 4.43 2.25
CA GLY A 425 4.69 4.98 3.32
C GLY A 425 3.92 5.06 4.63
N ASN A 426 4.62 4.82 5.73
CA ASN A 426 4.03 4.78 7.06
C ASN A 426 4.82 5.65 8.03
N TRP A 427 4.12 6.19 9.02
CA TRP A 427 4.74 6.83 10.16
C TRP A 427 5.09 5.79 11.24
N LEU A 428 6.37 5.71 11.59
CA LEU A 428 6.89 4.78 12.59
C LEU A 428 7.28 5.58 13.84
N PRO A 429 6.39 5.72 14.84
CA PRO A 429 6.72 6.42 16.08
C PRO A 429 7.90 5.76 16.80
N ASP A 430 8.62 6.55 17.61
CA ASP A 430 9.57 5.99 18.59
C ASP A 430 8.80 5.23 19.68
N ALA A 431 9.41 4.15 20.16
CA ALA A 431 8.87 3.31 21.23
C ALA A 431 8.96 3.97 22.62
#